data_AF-G5NBI2-F1
#
_entry.id   AF-G5NBI2-F1
#
_cell.length_a   1.000
_cell.length_b   1.000
_cell.length_c   1.000
_cell.angle_alpha   90.00
_cell.angle_beta   90.00
_cell.angle_gamma   90.00
#
_symmetry.space_group_name_H-M   'P 1'
#
loop_
_entity.id
_entity.type
_entity.pdbx_description
1 polymer ?
#
loop_
_entity_poly.entity_id
_entity_poly.type
_entity_poly.pdbx_seq_one_letter_code
_entity_poly.pdbx_strand_id
1 'polypeptide(L)' 'MDKHSLWQRYVPLVRHEALRLQVRLPASVELDDLLQAGGIGLLNAV' A
#
# COMPACT_ATOMS: atom_id res chain seq x y z
N MET A 1 -16.21 -5.78 -8.73
CA MET A 1 -15.63 -4.48 -9.09
C MET A 1 -14.35 -4.72 -9.86
N ASP A 2 -13.99 -3.85 -10.80
CA ASP A 2 -12.69 -3.92 -11.47
C ASP A 2 -11.56 -3.58 -10.48
N LYS A 3 -10.49 -4.39 -10.49
CA LYS A 3 -9.35 -4.26 -9.57
C LYS A 3 -8.62 -2.93 -9.75
N HIS A 4 -8.55 -2.41 -10.97
CA HIS A 4 -7.92 -1.13 -11.24
C HIS A 4 -8.73 0.02 -10.61
N SER A 5 -10.05 -0.01 -10.77
CA SER A 5 -10.97 0.97 -10.16
C SER A 5 -10.91 0.93 -8.62
N LEU A 6 -10.77 -0.26 -8.04
CA LEU A 6 -10.63 -0.44 -6.59
C LEU A 6 -9.27 0.09 -6.10
N TRP A 7 -8.18 -0.19 -6.82
CA TRP A 7 -6.87 0.38 -6.54
C TRP A 7 -6.88 1.91 -6.56
N GLN A 8 -7.41 2.53 -7.62
CA GLN A 8 -7.49 3.99 -7.72
C GLN A 8 -8.25 4.64 -6.54
N ARG A 9 -9.27 3.96 -6.03
CA ARG A 9 -10.06 4.44 -4.88
C ARG A 9 -9.28 4.39 -3.56
N TYR A 10 -8.48 3.35 -3.35
CA TYR A 10 -7.86 3.07 -2.05
C TYR A 10 -6.35 3.31 -1.99
N VAL A 11 -5.69 3.60 -3.13
CA VAL A 11 -4.25 3.93 -3.15
C VAL A 11 -3.85 5.04 -2.17
N PRO A 12 -4.65 6.11 -1.92
CA PRO A 12 -4.26 7.12 -0.93
C PRO A 12 -4.22 6.56 0.49
N LEU A 13 -5.12 5.61 0.81
CA LEU A 13 -5.17 4.93 2.11
C LEU A 13 -3.96 4.00 2.28
N VAL A 14 -3.65 3.18 1.27
CA VAL A 14 -2.48 2.29 1.29
C VAL A 14 -1.20 3.11 1.46
N ARG A 15 -1.08 4.25 0.77
CA ARG A 15 0.05 5.17 0.94
C ARG A 15 0.16 5.75 2.34
N HIS A 16 -0.96 6.12 2.93
CA HIS A 16 -0.99 6.65 4.29
C HIS A 16 -0.48 5.64 5.32
N GLU A 17 -0.90 4.37 5.22
CA GLU A 17 -0.37 3.31 6.07
C GLU A 17 1.09 3.00 5.78
N ALA A 18 1.49 2.97 4.50
CA ALA A 18 2.88 2.72 4.11
C ALA A 18 3.83 3.77 4.70
N LEU A 19 3.47 5.06 4.67
CA LEU A 19 4.24 6.14 5.29
C LEU A 19 4.33 5.99 6.82
N ARG A 20 3.23 5.57 7.48
CA ARG A 20 3.22 5.27 8.92
C ARG A 20 4.12 4.09 9.29
N LEU A 21 4.19 3.07 8.43
CA LEU A 21 5.06 1.93 8.63
C LEU A 21 6.52 2.31 8.40
N GLN A 22 6.80 3.12 7.37
CA GLN A 22 8.15 3.53 7.00
C GLN A 22 8.89 4.22 8.16
N VAL A 23 8.21 5.09 8.93
CA VAL A 23 8.84 5.77 10.08
C VAL A 23 9.22 4.83 11.24
N ARG A 24 8.74 3.58 11.22
CA ARG A 24 9.00 2.55 12.24
C ARG A 24 9.94 1.44 11.75
N LEU A 25 10.37 1.50 10.49
CA LEU A 25 11.19 0.48 9.84
C LEU A 25 12.61 1.00 9.60
N PRO A 26 13.60 0.11 9.42
CA PRO A 26 14.96 0.51 9.04
C PRO A 26 14.98 1.29 7.72
N ALA A 27 15.98 2.15 7.56
CA ALA A 27 16.17 2.96 6.34
C ALA A 27 16.36 2.14 5.06
N SER A 28 16.67 0.84 5.18
CA SER A 28 16.75 -0.10 4.06
C SER A 28 15.39 -0.50 3.48
N VAL A 29 14.27 -0.14 4.15
CA VAL A 29 12.94 -0.46 3.66
C VAL A 29 12.42 0.70 2.81
N GLU A 30 12.14 0.41 1.53
CA GLU A 30 11.64 1.40 0.58
C GLU A 30 10.12 1.58 0.69
N LEU A 31 9.65 2.80 0.48
CA LEU A 31 8.21 3.10 0.51
C LEU A 31 7.44 2.37 -0.60
N ASP A 32 8.06 2.22 -1.76
CA ASP A 32 7.44 1.61 -2.94
C ASP A 32 7.18 0.11 -2.74
N ASP A 33 8.05 -0.57 -1.98
CA ASP A 33 7.83 -1.96 -1.56
C ASP A 33 6.62 -2.08 -0.63
N LEU A 34 6.48 -1.15 0.33
CA LEU A 34 5.33 -1.11 1.24
C LEU A 34 4.02 -0.83 0.48
N LEU A 35 4.08 0.07 -0.51
CA LEU A 35 2.95 0.37 -1.39
C LEU A 35 2.53 -0.84 -2.22
N GLN A 36 3.48 -1.56 -2.81
CA GLN A 36 3.20 -2.78 -3.56
C GLN A 36 2.62 -3.88 -2.67
N ALA A 37 3.28 -4.19 -1.55
CA ALA A 37 2.82 -5.22 -0.63
C ALA A 37 1.41 -4.90 -0.08
N GLY A 38 1.17 -3.64 0.29
CA GLY A 38 -0.14 -3.17 0.74
C GLY A 38 -1.21 -3.23 -0.37
N GLY A 39 -0.85 -2.88 -1.61
CA GLY A 39 -1.74 -2.99 -2.77
C GLY A 39 -2.12 -4.44 -3.08
N ILE A 40 -1.16 -5.37 -3.05
CA ILE A 40 -1.43 -6.81 -3.22
C ILE A 40 -2.36 -7.31 -2.11
N GLY A 41 -2.08 -6.98 -0.86
CA GLY A 41 -2.92 -7.36 0.28
C GLY A 41 -4.36 -6.84 0.15
N LEU A 42 -4.51 -5.56 -0.18
CA LEU A 42 -5.82 -4.94 -0.42
C LEU A 42 -6.58 -5.67 -1.55
N LEU A 43 -5.96 -5.86 -2.72
CA LEU A 43 -6.59 -6.46 -3.90
C LEU A 43 -6.91 -7.95 -3.75
N ASN A 44 -6.33 -8.62 -2.75
CA ASN A 44 -6.60 -10.01 -2.41
C ASN A 44 -7.69 -10.16 -1.34
N ALA A 45 -7.91 -9.14 -0.51
CA ALA A 45 -8.89 -9.17 0.58
C ALA A 45 -10.34 -8.85 0.14
N VAL A 46 -10.50 -8.37 -1.10
CA VAL A 46 -11.76 -7.83 -1.66
C VAL A 46 -12.23 -8.57 -2.90
#